data_AF-A0A319CC26-F1
#
_entry.id   AF-A0A319CC26-F1
#
_cell.length_a   1.000
_cell.length_b   1.000
_cell.length_c   1.000
_cell.angle_alpha   90.00
_cell.angle_beta   90.00
_cell.angle_gamma   90.00
#
_symmetry.space_group_name_H-M   'P 1'
#
loop_
_entity.id
_entity.type
_entity.pdbx_description
1 polymer ?
#
loop_
_entity_poly.entity_id
_entity_poly.type
_entity_poly.pdbx_seq_one_letter_code
_entity_poly.pdbx_strand_id
1 'polypeptide(L)'
;MKLLTANFLTCAVKGCKAAASSYPLHFKDAELELQEIDFQPEFIHNIIPRIDWEGLRVMANELGFPKIPDLKPEGDALNDEQTMRDLHRLLLETHVVEGRLCCGNCGHEYMIKEGIANFLLPSHLGCFMRWCYDQTDV
;
A
#
# COMPACT_ATOMS: atom_id res chain seq x y z
N MET A 1 -6.45 1.12 -8.34
CA MET A 1 -5.16 0.60 -7.81
C MET A 1 -5.42 -0.68 -7.03
N LYS A 2 -4.71 -1.78 -7.34
CA LYS A 2 -4.88 -3.05 -6.61
C LYS A 2 -4.38 -2.94 -5.17
N LEU A 3 -5.03 -3.63 -4.25
CA LEU A 3 -4.60 -3.67 -2.85
C LEU A 3 -3.21 -4.34 -2.72
N LEU A 4 -2.91 -5.33 -3.57
CA LEU A 4 -1.57 -5.90 -3.68
C LEU A 4 -0.50 -4.83 -3.94
N THR A 5 -0.78 -3.88 -4.83
CA THR A 5 0.17 -2.80 -5.13
C THR A 5 0.40 -1.92 -3.91
N ALA A 6 -0.67 -1.56 -3.18
CA ALA A 6 -0.57 -0.77 -1.95
C ALA A 6 0.32 -1.43 -0.89
N ASN A 7 0.33 -2.77 -0.82
CA ASN A 7 1.18 -3.51 0.10
C ASN A 7 2.68 -3.35 -0.15
N PHE A 8 3.11 -2.90 -1.33
CA PHE A 8 4.52 -2.64 -1.64
C PHE A 8 4.85 -1.14 -1.73
N LEU A 9 3.86 -0.26 -1.56
CA LEU A 9 4.05 1.17 -1.67
C LEU A 9 4.45 1.77 -0.32
N THR A 10 5.49 2.60 -0.35
CA THR A 10 5.98 3.37 0.79
C THR A 10 5.94 4.86 0.44
N CYS A 11 6.02 5.72 1.46
CA CYS A 11 6.09 7.15 1.23
C CYS A 11 7.30 7.55 0.37
N ALA A 12 7.05 8.26 -0.73
CA ALA A 12 8.08 8.70 -1.66
C ALA A 12 8.96 9.86 -1.13
N VAL A 13 8.51 10.56 -0.08
CA VAL A 13 9.26 11.68 0.53
C VAL A 13 10.61 11.17 1.04
N LYS A 14 11.71 11.82 0.61
CA LYS A 14 13.08 11.36 0.90
C LYS A 14 13.37 11.17 2.40
N GLY A 15 12.88 12.07 3.25
CA GLY A 15 13.03 11.98 4.70
C GLY A 15 12.29 10.81 5.35
N CYS A 16 11.40 10.14 4.63
CA CYS A 16 10.62 9.00 5.13
C CYS A 16 11.24 7.64 4.78
N LYS A 17 12.23 7.57 3.87
CA LYS A 17 12.78 6.28 3.39
C LYS A 17 13.38 5.40 4.49
N ALA A 18 13.92 6.01 5.55
CA ALA A 18 14.51 5.29 6.68
C ALA A 18 13.53 5.08 7.84
N ALA A 19 12.34 5.69 7.77
CA ALA A 19 11.35 5.63 8.85
C ALA A 19 10.44 4.41 8.66
N ALA A 20 10.35 3.55 9.68
CA ALA A 20 9.41 2.42 9.66
C ALA A 20 7.95 2.87 9.55
N SER A 21 7.61 4.02 10.12
CA SER A 21 6.28 4.66 10.05
C SER A 21 5.91 5.19 8.66
N SER A 22 6.80 5.06 7.66
CA SER A 22 6.50 5.39 6.26
C SER A 22 5.73 4.30 5.51
N TYR A 23 5.52 3.16 6.17
CA TYR A 23 4.79 1.99 5.70
C TYR A 23 3.95 1.40 6.85
N PRO A 24 2.72 0.88 6.59
CA PRO A 24 1.96 1.04 5.35
C PRO A 24 1.48 2.50 5.15
N LEU A 25 1.04 2.82 3.93
CA LEU A 25 0.30 4.05 3.70
C LEU A 25 -1.17 3.82 4.08
N HIS A 26 -1.78 4.81 4.76
CA HIS A 26 -3.12 4.70 5.31
C HIS A 26 -4.18 5.17 4.33
N PHE A 27 -5.21 4.37 4.07
CA PHE A 27 -6.32 4.76 3.20
C PHE A 27 -7.27 5.72 3.90
N LYS A 28 -7.73 6.75 3.18
CA LYS A 28 -8.81 7.64 3.59
C LYS A 28 -9.76 7.89 2.45
N ASP A 29 -11.06 7.90 2.77
CA ASP A 29 -12.16 8.15 1.83
C ASP A 29 -12.04 7.30 0.55
N ALA A 30 -11.67 6.03 0.71
CA ALA A 30 -11.39 5.13 -0.40
C ALA A 30 -12.68 4.53 -0.96
N GLU A 31 -12.87 4.66 -2.27
CA GLU A 31 -13.91 3.98 -3.03
C GLU A 31 -13.33 2.71 -3.65
N LEU A 32 -14.02 1.60 -3.42
CA LEU A 32 -13.59 0.28 -3.85
C LEU A 32 -14.45 -0.24 -4.99
N GLU A 33 -13.80 -0.91 -5.93
CA GLU A 33 -14.41 -1.65 -7.02
C GLU A 33 -13.85 -3.07 -7.04
N LEU A 34 -14.72 -4.05 -7.25
CA LEU A 34 -14.33 -5.44 -7.45
C LEU A 34 -14.29 -5.71 -8.96
N GLN A 35 -13.13 -6.12 -9.44
CA GLN A 35 -12.92 -6.54 -10.81
C GLN A 35 -12.56 -8.02 -10.82
N GLU A 36 -13.45 -8.86 -11.35
CA GLU A 36 -13.23 -10.30 -11.45
C GLU A 36 -12.05 -10.60 -12.38
N ILE A 37 -11.15 -11.49 -11.93
CA ILE A 37 -9.96 -11.93 -12.66
C ILE A 37 -9.85 -13.44 -12.48
N ASP A 38 -9.42 -14.15 -13.54
CA ASP A 38 -9.18 -15.58 -13.48
C ASP A 38 -8.29 -15.96 -12.29
N PHE A 39 -8.77 -16.93 -11.51
CA PHE A 39 -8.11 -17.43 -10.32
C PHE A 39 -6.72 -17.99 -10.65
N GLN A 40 -5.68 -17.45 -10.00
CA GLN A 40 -4.28 -17.78 -10.26
C GLN A 40 -3.58 -18.26 -8.97
N PRO A 41 -3.75 -19.54 -8.58
CA PRO A 41 -3.23 -20.05 -7.32
C PRO A 41 -1.70 -20.00 -7.24
N GLU A 42 -0.99 -20.27 -8.34
CA GLU A 42 0.48 -20.22 -8.38
C GLU A 42 1.01 -18.81 -8.10
N PHE A 43 0.28 -17.78 -8.56
CA PHE A 43 0.66 -16.39 -8.29
C PHE A 43 0.54 -16.08 -6.79
N ILE A 44 -0.57 -16.49 -6.16
CA ILE A 44 -0.80 -16.30 -4.72
C ILE A 44 0.29 -17.02 -3.91
N HIS A 45 0.60 -18.27 -4.24
CA HIS A 45 1.66 -19.02 -3.57
C HIS A 45 3.02 -18.32 -3.63
N ASN A 46 3.36 -17.73 -4.78
CA ASN A 46 4.65 -17.07 -4.97
C ASN A 46 4.72 -15.66 -4.34
N ILE A 47 3.60 -14.94 -4.27
CA ILE A 47 3.58 -13.56 -3.78
C ILE A 47 3.41 -13.49 -2.26
N ILE A 48 2.68 -14.43 -1.65
CA ILE A 48 2.39 -14.42 -0.21
C ILE A 48 3.66 -14.29 0.64
N PRO A 49 4.76 -15.02 0.40
CA PRO A 49 6.00 -14.86 1.17
C PRO A 49 6.54 -13.42 1.17
N ARG A 50 6.29 -12.63 0.12
CA ARG A 50 6.74 -11.25 -0.03
C ARG A 50 5.80 -10.20 0.55
N ILE A 51 4.54 -10.56 0.77
CA ILE A 51 3.53 -9.67 1.33
C ILE A 51 3.85 -9.41 2.81
N ASP A 52 3.82 -8.13 3.18
CA ASP A 52 3.82 -7.72 4.56
C ASP A 52 2.39 -7.84 5.11
N TRP A 53 2.19 -8.84 5.97
CA TRP A 53 0.87 -9.21 6.47
C TRP A 53 0.31 -8.15 7.43
N GLU A 54 1.18 -7.54 8.23
CA GLU A 54 0.81 -6.49 9.17
C GLU A 54 0.23 -5.27 8.44
N GLY A 55 0.92 -4.80 7.40
CA GLY A 55 0.47 -3.71 6.54
C GLY A 55 -0.84 -4.04 5.83
N LEU A 56 -1.00 -5.27 5.34
CA LEU A 56 -2.25 -5.72 4.73
C LEU A 56 -3.42 -5.68 5.70
N ARG A 57 -3.24 -6.13 6.95
CA ARG A 57 -4.27 -6.07 7.99
C ARG A 57 -4.68 -4.64 8.30
N VAL A 58 -3.71 -3.72 8.41
CA VAL A 58 -4.00 -2.29 8.62
C VAL A 58 -4.87 -1.75 7.50
N MET A 59 -4.44 -1.93 6.24
CA MET A 59 -5.19 -1.45 5.07
C MET A 59 -6.59 -2.08 4.99
N ALA A 60 -6.71 -3.38 5.26
CA ALA A 60 -8.00 -4.07 5.23
C ALA A 60 -8.98 -3.56 6.29
N ASN A 61 -8.48 -3.26 7.50
CA ASN A 61 -9.29 -2.66 8.56
C ASN A 61 -9.76 -1.25 8.18
N GLU A 62 -8.90 -0.44 7.56
CA GLU A 62 -9.24 0.92 7.12
C GLU A 62 -10.27 0.93 6.00
N LEU A 63 -10.20 -0.05 5.11
CA LEU A 63 -11.12 -0.24 4.00
C LEU A 63 -12.45 -0.92 4.42
N GLY A 64 -12.59 -1.32 5.69
CA GLY A 64 -13.82 -1.91 6.22
C GLY A 64 -14.03 -3.39 5.86
N PHE A 65 -12.97 -4.11 5.48
CA PHE A 65 -13.06 -5.55 5.25
C PHE A 65 -13.24 -6.32 6.57
N PRO A 66 -13.90 -7.50 6.54
CA PRO A 66 -13.96 -8.39 7.69
C PRO A 66 -12.54 -8.79 8.12
N LYS A 67 -12.39 -9.07 9.42
CA LYS A 67 -11.09 -9.30 10.04
C LYS A 67 -10.37 -10.46 9.35
N ILE A 68 -9.29 -10.12 8.64
CA ILE A 68 -8.36 -11.07 8.03
C ILE A 68 -7.71 -11.90 9.14
N PRO A 69 -7.33 -13.18 8.89
CA PRO A 69 -6.61 -13.99 9.86
C PRO A 69 -5.43 -13.26 10.50
N ASP A 70 -5.29 -13.40 11.82
CA ASP A 70 -4.21 -12.73 12.56
C ASP A 70 -2.85 -13.26 12.09
N LEU A 71 -2.74 -14.54 11.76
CA LEU A 71 -1.49 -15.13 11.27
C LEU A 71 -1.49 -15.22 9.74
N LYS A 72 -0.33 -14.93 9.15
CA LYS A 72 -0.10 -15.16 7.73
C LYS A 72 -0.28 -16.66 7.43
N PRO A 73 -1.08 -17.02 6.42
CA PRO A 73 -1.24 -18.43 6.05
C PRO A 73 0.09 -18.95 5.48
N GLU A 74 0.59 -20.04 6.08
CA GLU A 74 1.83 -20.71 5.70
C GLU A 74 1.61 -22.22 5.60
N GLY A 75 2.37 -22.90 4.73
CA GLY A 75 2.32 -24.35 4.54
C GLY A 75 0.92 -24.84 4.14
N ASP A 76 0.38 -25.80 4.90
CA ASP A 76 -0.91 -26.44 4.60
C ASP A 76 -2.10 -25.47 4.64
N ALA A 77 -2.02 -24.38 5.40
CA ALA A 77 -3.07 -23.36 5.43
C ALA A 77 -3.16 -22.58 4.11
N LEU A 78 -2.07 -22.52 3.35
CA LEU A 78 -2.03 -21.88 2.03
C LEU A 78 -2.48 -22.83 0.91
N ASN A 79 -2.55 -24.13 1.19
CA ASN A 79 -3.07 -25.14 0.26
C ASN A 79 -4.61 -25.25 0.32
N ASP A 80 -5.25 -24.59 1.28
CA ASP A 80 -6.70 -24.51 1.37
C ASP A 80 -7.25 -23.64 0.22
N GLU A 81 -8.12 -24.23 -0.61
CA GLU A 81 -8.65 -23.58 -1.81
C GLU A 81 -9.47 -22.34 -1.46
N GLN A 82 -10.24 -22.39 -0.37
CA GLN A 82 -11.06 -21.26 0.07
C GLN A 82 -10.17 -20.07 0.48
N THR A 83 -9.13 -20.33 1.27
CA THR A 83 -8.16 -19.31 1.69
C THR A 83 -7.45 -18.68 0.48
N MET A 84 -7.05 -19.48 -0.52
CA MET A 84 -6.44 -18.94 -1.75
C MET A 84 -7.40 -18.06 -2.54
N ARG A 85 -8.68 -18.46 -2.66
CA ARG A 85 -9.71 -17.67 -3.36
C ARG A 85 -9.99 -16.36 -2.65
N ASP A 86 -10.07 -16.37 -1.32
CA ASP A 86 -10.28 -15.17 -0.52
C ASP A 86 -9.08 -14.20 -0.64
N LEU A 87 -7.85 -14.73 -0.61
CA LEU A 87 -6.63 -13.96 -0.87
C LEU A 87 -6.60 -13.38 -2.29
N HIS A 88 -6.98 -14.17 -3.30
CA HIS A 88 -7.05 -13.73 -4.69
C HIS A 88 -8.03 -12.57 -4.84
N ARG A 89 -9.23 -12.70 -4.27
CA ARG A 89 -10.25 -11.63 -4.28
C ARG A 89 -9.77 -10.36 -3.60
N LEU A 90 -9.15 -10.50 -2.43
CA LEU A 90 -8.65 -9.35 -1.68
C LEU A 90 -7.47 -8.65 -2.39
N LEU A 91 -6.50 -9.41 -2.90
CA LEU A 91 -5.25 -8.86 -3.41
C LEU A 91 -5.34 -8.41 -4.87
N LEU A 92 -6.02 -9.19 -5.71
CA LEU A 92 -6.03 -9.02 -7.16
C LEU A 92 -7.33 -8.42 -7.70
N GLU A 93 -8.47 -8.81 -7.14
CA GLU A 93 -9.79 -8.35 -7.62
C GLU A 93 -10.21 -7.02 -6.98
N THR A 94 -9.72 -6.71 -5.78
CA THR A 94 -10.04 -5.47 -5.08
C THR A 94 -9.21 -4.30 -5.61
N HIS A 95 -9.89 -3.31 -6.16
CA HIS A 95 -9.32 -2.10 -6.71
C HIS A 95 -9.83 -0.86 -5.95
N VAL A 96 -8.94 0.05 -5.61
CA VAL A 96 -9.29 1.39 -5.13
C VAL A 96 -9.41 2.31 -6.33
N VAL A 97 -10.59 2.86 -6.60
CA VAL A 97 -10.87 3.73 -7.76
C VAL A 97 -10.58 5.18 -7.41
N GLU A 98 -11.13 5.64 -6.29
CA GLU A 98 -10.89 6.97 -5.74
C GLU A 98 -10.47 6.86 -4.28
N GLY A 99 -9.76 7.87 -3.79
CA GLY A 99 -9.38 7.96 -2.38
C GLY A 99 -8.05 8.64 -2.16
N ARG A 100 -7.51 8.51 -0.95
CA ARG A 100 -6.25 9.11 -0.56
C ARG A 100 -5.40 8.14 0.25
N LEU A 101 -4.09 8.22 0.07
CA LEU A 101 -3.09 7.51 0.86
C LEU A 101 -2.33 8.50 1.73
N CYS A 102 -2.38 8.34 3.03
CA CYS A 102 -1.70 9.21 3.99
C CYS A 102 -0.46 8.51 4.57
N CYS A 103 0.68 9.19 4.56
CA CYS A 103 1.88 8.70 5.22
C CYS A 103 1.78 8.88 6.74
N GLY A 104 2.02 7.81 7.51
CA GLY A 104 2.04 7.85 8.97
C GLY A 104 3.22 8.62 9.58
N ASN A 105 4.28 8.88 8.80
CA ASN A 105 5.46 9.62 9.27
C ASN A 105 5.40 11.13 8.98
N CYS A 106 5.19 11.53 7.72
CA CYS A 106 5.20 12.95 7.33
C CYS A 106 3.81 13.56 7.15
N GLY A 107 2.75 12.75 7.21
CA GLY A 107 1.38 13.22 6.99
C GLY A 107 1.04 13.60 5.55
N HIS A 108 1.95 13.42 4.59
CA HIS A 108 1.69 13.74 3.19
C HIS A 108 0.60 12.83 2.61
N GLU A 109 -0.31 13.42 1.83
CA GLU A 109 -1.46 12.74 1.23
C GLU A 109 -1.24 12.57 -0.28
N TYR A 110 -1.32 11.33 -0.76
CA TYR A 110 -1.29 10.99 -2.18
C TYR A 110 -2.71 10.72 -2.66
N MET A 111 -3.14 11.44 -3.70
CA MET A 111 -4.48 11.28 -4.25
C MET A 111 -4.54 10.08 -5.19
N ILE A 112 -5.59 9.27 -5.09
CA ILE A 112 -5.94 8.22 -6.03
C ILE A 112 -7.12 8.73 -6.86
N LYS A 113 -6.97 8.73 -8.18
CA LYS A 113 -8.03 9.07 -9.14
C LYS A 113 -8.03 8.06 -10.28
N GLU A 114 -9.19 7.57 -10.66
CA GLU A 114 -9.34 6.59 -11.75
C GLU A 114 -8.43 5.36 -11.56
N GLY A 115 -8.24 4.96 -10.30
CA GLY A 115 -7.38 3.85 -9.93
C GLY A 115 -5.87 4.11 -10.02
N ILE A 116 -5.43 5.34 -10.29
CA ILE A 116 -4.02 5.72 -10.37
C ILE A 116 -3.65 6.58 -9.15
N ALA A 117 -2.69 6.11 -8.36
CA ALA A 117 -2.15 6.86 -7.24
C ALA A 117 -1.07 7.86 -7.72
N ASN A 118 -1.24 9.14 -7.39
CA ASN A 118 -0.30 10.19 -7.74
C ASN A 118 0.79 10.36 -6.67
N PHE A 119 2.02 9.94 -7.00
CA PHE A 119 3.20 10.07 -6.14
C PHE A 119 4.12 11.24 -6.50
N LEU A 120 3.64 12.20 -7.31
CA LEU A 120 4.40 13.40 -7.64
C LEU A 120 4.57 14.28 -6.41
N LEU A 121 5.81 14.59 -6.09
CA LEU A 121 6.17 15.44 -4.95
C LEU A 121 6.49 16.86 -5.43
N PRO A 122 6.10 17.89 -4.65
CA PRO A 122 6.66 19.22 -4.79
C PRO A 122 8.19 19.21 -4.74
N SER A 123 8.81 20.14 -5.45
CA SER A 123 10.28 20.27 -5.57
C SER A 123 11.00 20.33 -4.22
N HIS A 124 10.39 20.94 -3.19
CA HIS A 124 10.96 21.05 -1.85
C HIS A 124 10.90 19.75 -1.02
N LEU A 125 10.04 18.78 -1.38
CA LEU A 125 10.00 17.44 -0.77
C LEU A 125 10.84 16.41 -1.54
N GLY A 126 11.09 16.68 -2.83
CA GLY A 126 11.89 15.83 -3.71
C GLY A 126 13.38 16.20 -3.80
N CYS A 127 13.76 17.44 -3.49
CA CYS A 127 15.13 17.94 -3.69
C CYS A 127 15.76 18.46 -2.39
N PHE A 128 16.97 18.01 -2.10
CA PHE A 128 17.83 18.63 -1.11
C PHE A 128 18.16 20.02 -1.69
N MET A 129 17.68 21.10 -1.07
CA MET A 129 18.39 22.37 -1.16
C MET A 129 19.75 22.17 -0.49
N ARG A 130 20.69 21.53 -1.20
CA ARG A 130 22.13 21.60 -0.87
C ARG A 130 22.79 22.81 -1.53
N TRP A 131 21.97 23.74 -2.02
CA TRP A 131 22.34 25.03 -2.61
C TRP A 131 21.44 26.13 -2.05
N CYS A 132 21.26 26.17 -0.73
CA CYS A 132 20.88 27.40 -0.04
C CYS A 132 22.09 27.88 0.76
N TYR A 133 22.74 28.89 0.20
CA TYR A 133 23.32 30.01 0.94
C TYR A 133 24.41 29.67 1.97
N ASP A 134 25.65 29.52 1.49
CA ASP A 134 26.78 30.13 2.19
C ASP A 134 26.85 31.59 1.72
N GLN A 135 25.95 32.40 2.26
CA GLN A 135 26.08 33.85 2.24
C GLN A 135 26.14 34.24 3.71
N THR A 136 27.32 34.01 4.28
CA THR A 136 27.70 34.63 5.55
C THR A 136 27.81 36.12 5.29
N ASP A 137 26.93 36.85 5.95
CA ASP A 137 27.05 38.27 6.24
C ASP A 137 28.43 38.58 6.86
N VAL A 138 28.99 39.72 6.43
CA VAL A 138 30.17 40.49 6.91
C VAL A 138 31.54 40.09 6.36
#